data_AF-A0A3N0ZTS7-F1
#
_entry.id   AF-A0A3N0ZTS7-F1
#
_cell.length_a   1.000
_cell.length_b   1.000
_cell.length_c   1.000
_cell.angle_alpha   90.00
_cell.angle_beta   90.00
_cell.angle_gamma   90.00
#
_symmetry.space_group_name_H-M   'P 1'
#
loop_
_entity.id
_entity.type
_entity.pdbx_description
1 polymer ?
#
loop_
_entity_poly.entity_id
_entity_poly.type
_entity_poly.pdbx_seq_one_letter_code
_entity_poly.pdbx_strand_id
1 'polypeptide(L)'
;METLIFNNKKYEVDKLQFLLDPLKWDEDFANAIANEQKIQLTENHWVIINYIRERYLRTNTCPTIFELCKHNHITLDYLKSLFPFGYHRSACKIAGVTYIDGLINHHYMDKVIKTNKPYNPDKTYIIDCFGFLFDPSEWDESFALNKAIEMKMPHLLTDRHWEIIYYLRDKFEKTNQIPTIYQLIEDMDMVLVELEELFPDGYHRGAVKLAGLRI
;
A
#
# COMPACT_ATOMS: atom_id res chain seq x y z
N MET A 1 -15.06 14.82 -7.61
CA MET A 1 -14.56 14.68 -8.98
C MET A 1 -14.67 16.05 -9.60
N GLU A 2 -13.52 16.63 -9.91
CA GLU A 2 -13.41 17.96 -10.52
C GLU A 2 -12.73 17.81 -11.89
N THR A 3 -12.93 18.79 -12.77
CA THR A 3 -12.31 18.78 -14.10
C THR A 3 -11.37 19.97 -14.22
N LEU A 4 -10.08 19.69 -14.35
CA LEU A 4 -9.06 20.68 -14.66
C LEU A 4 -9.00 20.87 -16.19
N ILE A 5 -9.05 22.11 -16.66
CA ILE A 5 -8.97 22.43 -18.10
C ILE A 5 -7.71 23.25 -18.36
N PHE A 6 -6.85 22.76 -19.24
CA PHE A 6 -5.62 23.45 -19.64
C PHE A 6 -5.33 23.15 -21.12
N ASN A 7 -4.95 24.17 -21.91
CA ASN A 7 -4.67 24.02 -23.35
C ASN A 7 -5.73 23.21 -24.14
N ASN A 8 -7.03 23.46 -23.89
CA ASN A 8 -8.18 22.71 -24.46
C ASN A 8 -8.24 21.21 -24.08
N LYS A 9 -7.37 20.71 -23.21
CA LYS A 9 -7.45 19.37 -22.63
C LYS A 9 -8.20 19.40 -21.30
N LYS A 10 -8.87 18.28 -20.98
CA LYS A 10 -9.63 18.10 -19.75
C LYS A 10 -9.02 16.95 -18.97
N TYR A 11 -8.72 17.19 -17.69
CA TYR A 11 -8.19 16.19 -16.76
C TYR A 11 -9.17 16.00 -15.62
N GLU A 12 -9.42 14.75 -15.28
CA GLU A 12 -10.27 14.39 -14.15
C GLU A 12 -9.41 14.30 -12.89
N VAL A 13 -9.73 15.12 -11.90
CA VAL A 13 -8.95 15.24 -10.66
C VAL A 13 -9.79 15.05 -9.42
N ASP A 14 -9.14 14.66 -8.32
CA ASP A 14 -9.76 14.59 -7.00
C ASP A 14 -9.88 15.98 -6.33
N LYS A 15 -10.40 16.03 -5.10
CA LYS A 15 -10.56 17.28 -4.32
C LYS A 15 -9.23 17.95 -3.94
N LEU A 16 -8.13 17.21 -3.99
CA LEU A 16 -6.77 17.69 -3.74
C LEU A 16 -6.04 18.00 -5.06
N GLN A 17 -6.74 17.90 -6.18
CA GLN A 17 -6.30 18.04 -7.57
C GLN A 17 -5.19 17.05 -7.98
N PHE A 18 -5.20 15.83 -7.42
CA PHE A 18 -4.44 14.71 -7.98
C PHE A 18 -5.19 14.13 -9.18
N LEU A 19 -4.45 13.71 -10.19
CA LEU A 19 -4.99 13.06 -11.38
C LEU A 19 -5.61 11.70 -11.00
N LEU A 20 -6.86 11.47 -11.41
CA LEU A 20 -7.56 10.21 -11.12
C LEU A 20 -7.01 9.02 -11.91
N ASP A 21 -6.52 9.27 -13.12
CA ASP A 21 -5.91 8.26 -13.99
C ASP A 21 -4.49 8.70 -14.37
N PRO A 22 -3.44 8.15 -13.70
CA PRO A 22 -2.05 8.49 -13.96
C PRO A 22 -1.58 8.25 -15.41
N LEU A 23 -2.29 7.41 -16.18
CA LEU A 23 -1.97 7.13 -17.58
C LEU A 23 -2.41 8.26 -18.52
N LYS A 24 -3.36 9.11 -18.10
CA LYS A 24 -3.80 10.30 -18.84
C LYS A 24 -2.88 11.52 -18.63
N TRP A 25 -1.80 11.36 -17.88
CA TRP A 25 -0.86 12.44 -17.64
C TRP A 25 -0.08 12.79 -18.92
N ASP A 26 0.14 14.08 -19.10
CA ASP A 26 1.07 14.64 -20.08
C ASP A 26 1.73 15.91 -19.51
N GLU A 27 2.64 16.51 -20.29
CA GLU A 27 3.34 17.72 -19.87
C GLU A 27 2.40 18.91 -19.67
N ASP A 28 1.27 18.96 -20.38
CA ASP A 28 0.25 20.00 -20.22
C ASP A 28 -0.39 19.93 -18.82
N PHE A 29 -0.67 18.73 -18.31
CA PHE A 29 -1.12 18.56 -16.93
C PHE A 29 -0.09 19.07 -15.92
N ALA A 30 1.18 18.70 -16.09
CA ALA A 30 2.26 19.14 -15.20
C ALA A 30 2.36 20.67 -15.18
N ASN A 31 2.29 21.30 -16.36
CA ASN A 31 2.28 22.75 -16.48
C ASN A 31 1.04 23.39 -15.85
N ALA A 32 -0.14 22.78 -15.98
CA ALA A 32 -1.37 23.27 -15.35
C ALA A 32 -1.24 23.34 -13.83
N ILE A 33 -0.79 22.26 -13.19
CA ILE A 33 -0.59 22.20 -11.73
C ILE A 33 0.55 23.14 -11.28
N ALA A 34 1.65 23.20 -12.04
CA ALA A 34 2.76 24.08 -11.73
C ALA A 34 2.35 25.56 -11.77
N ASN A 35 1.51 25.95 -12.75
CA ASN A 35 0.97 27.30 -12.86
C ASN A 35 0.10 27.67 -11.65
N GLU A 36 -0.76 26.77 -11.16
CA GLU A 36 -1.54 26.99 -9.94
C GLU A 36 -0.64 27.22 -8.71
N GLN A 37 0.48 26.50 -8.65
CA GLN A 37 1.48 26.64 -7.58
C GLN A 37 2.46 27.79 -7.81
N LYS A 38 2.35 28.53 -8.92
CA LYS A 38 3.27 29.59 -9.33
C LYS A 38 4.73 29.09 -9.42
N ILE A 39 4.91 27.85 -9.86
CA ILE A 39 6.22 27.23 -10.09
C ILE A 39 6.49 27.26 -11.59
N GLN A 40 7.64 27.81 -11.98
CA GLN A 40 8.13 27.71 -13.34
C GLN A 40 8.94 26.42 -13.48
N LEU A 41 8.45 25.47 -14.27
CA LEU A 41 9.13 24.20 -14.49
C LEU A 41 10.41 24.42 -15.33
N THR A 42 11.55 24.25 -14.68
CA THR A 42 12.88 24.21 -15.31
C THR A 42 13.30 22.76 -15.60
N GLU A 43 14.41 22.56 -16.31
CA GLU A 43 14.98 21.22 -16.58
C GLU A 43 15.18 20.39 -15.30
N ASN A 44 15.62 21.02 -14.20
CA ASN A 44 15.81 20.35 -12.92
C ASN A 44 14.48 19.84 -12.32
N HIS A 45 13.37 20.54 -12.57
CA HIS A 45 12.05 20.06 -12.15
C HIS A 45 11.65 18.83 -12.97
N TRP A 46 11.86 18.87 -14.29
CA TRP A 46 11.53 17.77 -15.20
C TRP A 46 12.31 16.50 -14.89
N VAL A 47 13.60 16.60 -14.52
CA VAL A 47 14.38 15.43 -14.07
C VAL A 47 13.69 14.72 -12.90
N ILE A 48 13.23 15.48 -11.91
CA ILE A 48 12.56 14.93 -10.72
C ILE A 48 11.17 14.40 -11.05
N ILE A 49 10.39 15.13 -11.84
CA ILE A 49 9.05 14.73 -12.27
C ILE A 49 9.10 13.42 -13.06
N ASN A 50 10.00 13.32 -14.04
CA ASN A 50 10.14 12.14 -14.88
C ASN A 50 10.61 10.93 -14.07
N TYR A 51 11.56 11.12 -13.14
CA TYR A 51 11.97 10.06 -12.23
C TYR A 51 10.81 9.50 -11.41
N ILE A 52 9.96 10.38 -10.84
CA ILE A 52 8.78 9.95 -10.07
C ILE A 52 7.84 9.12 -10.95
N ARG A 53 7.62 9.55 -12.20
CA ARG A 53 6.72 8.87 -13.15
C ARG A 53 7.25 7.52 -13.60
N GLU A 54 8.51 7.44 -14.01
CA GLU A 54 9.16 6.18 -14.38
C GLU A 54 9.11 5.18 -13.23
N ARG A 55 9.37 5.66 -12.02
CA ARG A 55 9.33 4.85 -10.82
C ARG A 55 7.92 4.31 -10.53
N TYR A 56 6.90 5.16 -10.69
CA TYR A 56 5.50 4.78 -10.53
C TYR A 56 5.06 3.77 -11.59
N LEU A 57 5.37 4.00 -12.87
CA LEU A 57 5.02 3.08 -13.96
C LEU A 57 5.64 1.69 -13.79
N ARG A 58 6.81 1.59 -13.13
CA ARG A 58 7.47 0.31 -12.86
C ARG A 58 6.86 -0.48 -11.71
N THR A 59 6.30 0.18 -10.69
CA THR A 59 5.93 -0.49 -9.43
C THR A 59 4.55 -0.13 -8.89
N ASN A 60 3.79 0.71 -9.60
CA ASN A 60 2.53 1.31 -9.17
C ASN A 60 2.61 2.02 -7.81
N THR A 61 3.79 2.51 -7.42
CA THR A 61 4.01 3.20 -6.15
C THR A 61 4.96 4.39 -6.33
N CYS A 62 4.63 5.51 -5.68
CA CYS A 62 5.50 6.68 -5.67
C CYS A 62 6.82 6.37 -4.95
N PRO A 63 7.98 6.87 -5.44
CA PRO A 63 9.22 6.77 -4.68
C PRO A 63 9.08 7.46 -3.31
N THR A 64 9.87 7.01 -2.34
CA THR A 64 10.03 7.79 -1.10
C THR A 64 10.90 9.02 -1.37
N ILE A 65 10.77 10.05 -0.53
CA ILE A 65 11.65 11.22 -0.59
C ILE A 65 13.13 10.84 -0.47
N PHE A 66 13.45 9.83 0.35
CA PHE A 66 14.80 9.31 0.52
C PHE A 66 15.33 8.62 -0.74
N GLU A 67 14.51 7.77 -1.36
CA GLU A 67 14.85 7.10 -2.61
C GLU A 67 15.10 8.13 -3.72
N LEU A 68 14.23 9.14 -3.83
CA LEU A 68 14.35 10.21 -4.81
C LEU A 68 15.64 11.02 -4.63
N CYS A 69 15.90 11.49 -3.39
CA CYS A 69 17.10 12.27 -3.11
C CYS A 69 18.38 11.47 -3.36
N LYS A 70 18.38 10.18 -2.98
CA LYS A 70 19.52 9.28 -3.18
C LYS A 70 19.79 9.04 -4.67
N HIS A 71 18.75 8.78 -5.47
CA HIS A 71 18.90 8.51 -6.90
C HIS A 71 19.36 9.74 -7.68
N ASN A 72 18.82 10.92 -7.36
CA ASN A 72 19.14 12.14 -8.08
C ASN A 72 20.35 12.88 -7.50
N HIS A 73 21.00 12.34 -6.47
CA HIS A 73 22.12 12.96 -5.75
C HIS A 73 21.82 14.40 -5.28
N ILE A 74 20.59 14.63 -4.82
CA ILE A 74 20.13 15.95 -4.34
C ILE A 74 19.89 15.95 -2.83
N THR A 75 20.01 17.12 -2.22
CA THR A 75 19.67 17.33 -0.81
C THR A 75 18.18 17.66 -0.66
N LEU A 76 17.65 17.47 0.55
CA LEU A 76 16.28 17.86 0.88
C LEU A 76 16.05 19.37 0.70
N ASP A 77 17.05 20.19 1.03
CA ASP A 77 16.98 21.65 0.86
C ASP A 77 16.89 22.04 -0.61
N TYR A 78 17.63 21.34 -1.48
CA TYR A 78 17.55 21.55 -2.92
C TYR A 78 16.18 21.10 -3.48
N LEU A 79 15.65 19.97 -3.02
CA LEU A 79 14.30 19.56 -3.40
C LEU A 79 13.24 20.60 -2.98
N LYS A 80 13.40 21.19 -1.78
CA LYS A 80 12.51 22.24 -1.27
C LYS A 80 12.62 23.56 -2.06
N SER A 81 13.81 23.89 -2.59
CA SER A 81 13.97 25.08 -3.42
C SER A 81 13.30 24.94 -4.79
N LEU A 82 13.31 23.73 -5.36
CA LEU A 82 12.57 23.42 -6.60
C LEU A 82 11.06 23.30 -6.35
N PHE A 83 10.65 22.66 -5.25
CA PHE A 83 9.25 22.40 -4.95
C PHE A 83 8.87 23.01 -3.58
N PRO A 84 8.49 24.30 -3.51
CA PRO A 84 8.22 25.00 -2.25
C PRO A 84 7.10 24.39 -1.41
N PHE A 85 6.10 23.76 -2.05
CA PHE A 85 5.00 23.06 -1.36
C PHE A 85 5.37 21.63 -0.91
N GLY A 86 6.61 21.20 -1.15
CA GLY A 86 7.16 19.92 -0.72
C GLY A 86 6.89 18.77 -1.68
N TYR A 87 7.45 17.60 -1.35
CA TYR A 87 7.45 16.42 -2.21
C TYR A 87 6.04 15.95 -2.60
N HIS A 88 5.16 15.68 -1.62
CA HIS A 88 3.84 15.11 -1.91
C HIS A 88 2.88 16.10 -2.57
N ARG A 89 2.79 17.33 -2.06
CA ARG A 89 1.82 18.33 -2.53
C ARG A 89 2.26 19.04 -3.80
N SER A 90 3.53 18.93 -4.18
CA SER A 90 4.08 19.57 -5.38
C SER A 90 4.65 18.54 -6.34
N ALA A 91 5.80 17.93 -6.04
CA ALA A 91 6.49 17.05 -6.99
C ALA A 91 5.64 15.85 -7.44
N CYS A 92 5.04 15.09 -6.51
CA CYS A 92 4.14 13.97 -6.84
C CYS A 92 2.89 14.45 -7.59
N LYS A 93 2.29 15.56 -7.12
CA LYS A 93 1.09 16.12 -7.71
C LYS A 93 1.31 16.57 -9.16
N ILE A 94 2.41 17.28 -9.43
CA ILE A 94 2.81 17.72 -10.78
C ILE A 94 3.15 16.50 -11.67
N ALA A 95 3.76 15.46 -11.09
CA ALA A 95 4.01 14.18 -11.78
C ALA A 95 2.74 13.37 -12.10
N GLY A 96 1.56 13.80 -11.62
CA GLY A 96 0.29 13.13 -11.87
C GLY A 96 0.12 11.82 -11.11
N VAL A 97 0.85 11.65 -10.00
CA VAL A 97 0.80 10.46 -9.17
C VAL A 97 0.36 10.82 -7.76
N THR A 98 -0.50 10.00 -7.17
CA THR A 98 -0.95 10.21 -5.81
C THR A 98 -0.07 9.46 -4.82
N TYR A 99 0.30 10.12 -3.73
CA TYR A 99 1.00 9.46 -2.63
C TYR A 99 0.06 8.52 -1.86
N ILE A 100 -1.26 8.65 -2.05
CA ILE A 100 -2.26 7.82 -1.41
C ILE A 100 -2.14 6.37 -1.88
N ASP A 101 -1.79 6.11 -3.14
CA ASP A 101 -1.58 4.74 -3.67
C ASP A 101 -0.49 3.96 -2.91
N GLY A 102 0.52 4.68 -2.40
CA GLY A 102 1.58 4.10 -1.58
C GLY A 102 1.27 4.09 -0.07
N LEU A 103 0.30 4.89 0.39
CA LEU A 103 -0.11 4.99 1.79
C LEU A 103 -1.22 3.99 2.13
N ILE A 104 -2.21 3.93 1.24
CA ILE A 104 -3.26 2.94 1.15
C ILE A 104 -2.82 2.07 -0.01
N ASN A 105 -2.23 0.90 0.24
CA ASN A 105 -1.94 -0.05 -0.83
C ASN A 105 -3.20 -0.23 -1.67
N HIS A 106 -3.31 0.43 -2.84
CA HIS A 106 -4.57 0.52 -3.59
C HIS A 106 -5.04 -0.87 -4.09
N HIS A 107 -4.10 -1.83 -4.11
CA HIS A 107 -4.35 -3.28 -4.21
C HIS A 107 -5.38 -3.82 -3.20
N TYR A 108 -5.50 -3.18 -2.03
CA TYR A 108 -6.52 -3.45 -1.03
C TYR A 108 -7.92 -3.12 -1.53
N MET A 109 -8.13 -1.92 -2.08
CA MET A 109 -9.44 -1.49 -2.55
C MET A 109 -9.91 -2.39 -3.71
N ASP A 110 -9.05 -2.72 -4.66
CA ASP A 110 -9.43 -3.56 -5.80
C ASP A 110 -9.81 -5.00 -5.40
N LYS A 111 -9.18 -5.56 -4.36
CA LYS A 111 -9.52 -6.91 -3.84
C LYS A 111 -10.74 -6.88 -2.91
N VAL A 112 -10.88 -5.86 -2.04
CA VAL A 112 -12.04 -5.74 -1.14
C VAL A 112 -13.31 -5.39 -1.88
N ILE A 113 -13.23 -4.59 -2.95
CA ILE A 113 -14.34 -4.35 -3.89
C ILE A 113 -14.85 -5.68 -4.46
N LYS A 114 -13.97 -6.68 -4.66
CA LYS A 114 -14.37 -8.02 -5.13
C LYS A 114 -14.98 -8.89 -4.03
N THR A 115 -14.64 -8.71 -2.76
CA THR A 115 -15.11 -9.58 -1.66
C THR A 115 -16.46 -9.18 -1.06
N ASN A 116 -17.12 -8.11 -1.55
CA ASN A 116 -18.45 -7.65 -1.11
C ASN A 116 -18.59 -7.38 0.41
N LYS A 117 -17.51 -7.40 1.20
CA LYS A 117 -17.54 -7.07 2.63
C LYS A 117 -17.30 -5.57 2.82
N PRO A 118 -18.07 -4.88 3.67
CA PRO A 118 -17.89 -3.45 3.90
C PRO A 118 -16.56 -3.21 4.61
N TYR A 119 -15.61 -2.56 3.93
CA TYR A 119 -14.43 -1.99 4.58
C TYR A 119 -14.87 -0.93 5.58
N ASN A 120 -14.54 -1.12 6.85
CA ASN A 120 -14.72 -0.09 7.86
C ASN A 120 -13.36 0.58 8.15
N PRO A 121 -13.10 1.77 7.59
CA PRO A 121 -11.85 2.50 7.83
C PRO A 121 -11.68 2.93 9.29
N ASP A 122 -12.77 3.00 10.05
CA ASP A 122 -12.78 3.48 11.44
C ASP A 122 -12.66 2.33 12.46
N LYS A 123 -12.60 1.07 12.02
CA LYS A 123 -12.47 -0.08 12.93
C LYS A 123 -11.10 -0.07 13.60
N THR A 124 -11.08 -0.16 14.93
CA THR A 124 -9.87 -0.22 15.75
C THR A 124 -9.66 -1.62 16.33
N TYR A 125 -8.40 -2.04 16.44
CA TYR A 125 -8.03 -3.33 17.01
C TYR A 125 -7.13 -3.12 18.23
N ILE A 126 -7.40 -3.87 19.30
CA ILE A 126 -6.53 -3.90 20.48
C ILE A 126 -5.53 -5.03 20.29
N ILE A 127 -4.25 -4.68 20.28
CA ILE A 127 -3.13 -5.63 20.11
C ILE A 127 -2.19 -5.59 21.31
N ASP A 128 -1.48 -6.69 21.55
CA ASP A 128 -0.41 -6.76 22.54
C ASP A 128 0.90 -6.15 22.02
N CYS A 129 1.94 -6.12 22.86
CA CYS A 129 3.25 -5.57 22.52
C CYS A 129 4.00 -6.36 21.43
N PHE A 130 3.59 -7.60 21.14
CA PHE A 130 4.14 -8.43 20.07
C PHE A 130 3.31 -8.32 18.77
N GLY A 131 2.22 -7.55 18.81
CA GLY A 131 1.34 -7.27 17.69
C GLY A 131 0.30 -8.36 17.42
N PHE A 132 -0.01 -9.20 18.41
CA PHE A 132 -1.13 -10.15 18.34
C PHE A 132 -2.42 -9.49 18.80
N LEU A 133 -3.55 -9.92 18.22
CA LEU A 133 -4.87 -9.45 18.62
C LEU A 133 -5.15 -9.89 20.07
N PHE A 134 -5.63 -8.97 20.90
CA PHE A 134 -5.91 -9.26 22.31
C PHE A 134 -7.11 -10.20 22.47
N ASP A 135 -8.16 -9.98 21.67
CA ASP A 135 -9.36 -10.80 21.61
C ASP A 135 -9.51 -11.43 20.21
N PRO A 136 -9.30 -12.75 20.05
CA PRO A 136 -9.44 -13.44 18.76
C PRO A 136 -10.82 -13.32 18.09
N SER A 137 -11.87 -12.99 18.85
CA SER A 137 -13.24 -12.81 18.34
C SER A 137 -13.43 -11.51 17.56
N GLU A 138 -12.61 -10.49 17.83
CA GLU A 138 -12.63 -9.19 17.13
C GLU A 138 -12.01 -9.24 15.72
N TRP A 139 -11.37 -10.36 15.40
CA TRP A 139 -10.70 -10.56 14.11
C TRP A 139 -11.68 -10.52 12.94
N ASP A 140 -11.23 -9.92 11.86
CA ASP A 140 -11.84 -10.01 10.54
C ASP A 140 -10.75 -10.05 9.46
N GLU A 141 -11.15 -10.15 8.20
CA GLU A 141 -10.23 -10.15 7.08
C GLU A 141 -9.45 -8.83 6.94
N SER A 142 -10.02 -7.72 7.41
CA SER A 142 -9.34 -6.42 7.41
C SER A 142 -8.17 -6.42 8.38
N PHE A 143 -8.28 -7.05 9.54
CA PHE A 143 -7.15 -7.23 10.45
C PHE A 143 -6.00 -7.96 9.77
N ALA A 144 -6.25 -9.14 9.19
CA ALA A 144 -5.23 -9.95 8.53
C ALA A 144 -4.54 -9.19 7.38
N LEU A 145 -5.31 -8.47 6.57
CA LEU A 145 -4.79 -7.68 5.47
C LEU A 145 -3.92 -6.51 5.95
N ASN A 146 -4.41 -5.71 6.91
CA ASN A 146 -3.63 -4.60 7.46
C ASN A 146 -2.35 -5.11 8.13
N LYS A 147 -2.41 -6.27 8.79
CA LYS A 147 -1.24 -6.90 9.39
C LYS A 147 -0.25 -7.40 8.35
N ALA A 148 -0.70 -7.99 7.25
CA ALA A 148 0.16 -8.39 6.13
C ALA A 148 0.89 -7.19 5.50
N ILE A 149 0.21 -6.04 5.41
CA ILE A 149 0.80 -4.77 4.96
C ILE A 149 1.86 -4.27 5.95
N GLU A 150 1.53 -4.25 7.25
CA GLU A 150 2.45 -3.85 8.32
C GLU A 150 3.73 -4.70 8.31
N MET A 151 3.57 -6.01 8.07
CA MET A 151 4.65 -6.98 7.95
C MET A 151 5.38 -6.94 6.60
N LYS A 152 4.95 -6.08 5.67
CA LYS A 152 5.53 -5.90 4.33
C LYS A 152 5.62 -7.21 3.53
N MET A 153 4.57 -8.03 3.59
CA MET A 153 4.52 -9.27 2.82
C MET A 153 4.62 -8.99 1.32
N PRO A 154 5.48 -9.69 0.56
CA PRO A 154 5.83 -9.34 -0.82
C PRO A 154 4.65 -9.42 -1.79
N HIS A 155 3.70 -10.32 -1.57
CA HIS A 155 2.52 -10.52 -2.41
C HIS A 155 1.20 -10.31 -1.66
N LEU A 156 1.26 -9.68 -0.47
CA LEU A 156 0.15 -9.61 0.48
C LEU A 156 -0.46 -11.01 0.69
N LEU A 157 -1.79 -11.10 0.84
CA LEU A 157 -2.50 -12.36 1.01
C LEU A 157 -3.03 -12.87 -0.36
N THR A 158 -2.60 -14.08 -0.71
CA THR A 158 -3.15 -14.89 -1.82
C THR A 158 -4.22 -15.85 -1.30
N ASP A 159 -4.91 -16.57 -2.20
CA ASP A 159 -5.94 -17.54 -1.82
C ASP A 159 -5.38 -18.62 -0.87
N ARG A 160 -4.15 -19.08 -1.10
CA ARG A 160 -3.45 -20.05 -0.24
C ARG A 160 -3.21 -19.51 1.17
N HIS A 161 -2.91 -18.22 1.32
CA HIS A 161 -2.79 -17.60 2.64
C HIS A 161 -4.12 -17.63 3.38
N TRP A 162 -5.22 -17.34 2.69
CA TRP A 162 -6.55 -17.35 3.27
C TRP A 162 -6.98 -18.75 3.70
N GLU A 163 -6.70 -19.78 2.91
CA GLU A 163 -6.95 -21.17 3.30
C GLU A 163 -6.30 -21.50 4.64
N ILE A 164 -5.01 -21.17 4.79
CA ILE A 164 -4.25 -21.39 6.03
C ILE A 164 -4.82 -20.58 7.20
N ILE A 165 -5.11 -19.29 6.98
CA ILE A 165 -5.67 -18.41 8.00
C ILE A 165 -7.04 -18.93 8.48
N TYR A 166 -7.94 -19.27 7.56
CA TYR A 166 -9.27 -19.78 7.92
C TYR A 166 -9.20 -21.13 8.61
N TYR A 167 -8.32 -22.03 8.17
CA TYR A 167 -8.10 -23.29 8.85
C TYR A 167 -7.65 -23.10 10.30
N LEU A 168 -6.69 -22.20 10.56
CA LEU A 168 -6.21 -21.92 11.91
C LEU A 168 -7.34 -21.40 12.79
N ARG A 169 -8.19 -20.52 12.23
CA ARG A 169 -9.36 -19.99 12.94
C ARG A 169 -10.43 -21.06 13.20
N ASP A 170 -10.77 -21.87 12.21
CA ASP A 170 -11.75 -22.96 12.36
C ASP A 170 -11.30 -23.99 13.41
N LYS A 171 -10.01 -24.36 13.39
CA LYS A 171 -9.45 -25.25 14.41
C LYS A 171 -9.48 -24.61 15.79
N PHE A 172 -9.07 -23.35 15.90
CA PHE A 172 -9.09 -22.62 17.17
C PHE A 172 -10.52 -22.49 17.73
N GLU A 173 -11.51 -22.19 16.90
CA GLU A 173 -12.92 -22.10 17.31
C GLU A 173 -13.44 -23.46 17.84
N LYS A 174 -13.01 -24.57 17.24
CA LYS A 174 -13.43 -25.92 17.64
C LYS A 174 -12.71 -26.46 18.88
N THR A 175 -11.41 -26.18 19.02
CA THR A 175 -10.55 -26.82 20.04
C THR A 175 -10.12 -25.87 21.14
N ASN A 176 -10.29 -24.56 20.94
CA ASN A 176 -9.70 -23.50 21.74
C ASN A 176 -8.17 -23.61 21.88
N GLN A 177 -7.52 -24.27 20.90
CA GLN A 177 -6.08 -24.48 20.83
C GLN A 177 -5.58 -24.15 19.43
N ILE A 178 -4.42 -23.49 19.37
CA ILE A 178 -3.75 -23.21 18.10
C ILE A 178 -3.10 -24.51 17.62
N PRO A 179 -3.38 -24.97 16.38
CA PRO A 179 -2.72 -26.14 15.82
C PRO A 179 -1.20 -25.99 15.87
N THR A 180 -0.49 -27.11 15.97
CA THR A 180 0.95 -27.11 15.77
C THR A 180 1.29 -26.97 14.27
N ILE A 181 2.52 -26.55 13.97
CA ILE A 181 3.01 -26.52 12.60
C ILE A 181 2.93 -27.91 11.93
N TYR A 182 3.17 -28.98 12.68
CA TYR A 182 3.08 -30.36 12.18
C TYR A 182 1.65 -30.72 11.77
N GLN A 183 0.67 -30.37 12.60
CA GLN A 183 -0.74 -30.60 12.29
C GLN A 183 -1.22 -29.77 11.09
N LEU A 184 -0.74 -28.53 10.93
CA LEU A 184 -1.04 -27.73 9.74
C LEU A 184 -0.52 -28.41 8.47
N ILE A 185 0.76 -28.82 8.49
CA ILE A 185 1.44 -29.46 7.36
C ILE A 185 0.74 -30.76 6.97
N GLU A 186 0.36 -31.59 7.95
CA GLU A 186 -0.34 -32.85 7.75
C GLU A 186 -1.78 -32.64 7.22
N ASP A 187 -2.57 -31.75 7.85
CA ASP A 187 -3.97 -31.53 7.48
C ASP A 187 -4.13 -30.83 6.11
N MET A 188 -3.13 -30.05 5.69
CA MET A 188 -3.16 -29.32 4.41
C MET A 188 -2.38 -29.97 3.27
N ASP A 189 -1.75 -31.13 3.52
CA ASP A 189 -0.86 -31.81 2.59
C ASP A 189 0.19 -30.86 1.99
N MET A 190 0.87 -30.11 2.87
CA MET A 190 1.87 -29.10 2.50
C MET A 190 3.28 -29.55 2.86
N VAL A 191 4.27 -28.84 2.31
CA VAL A 191 5.67 -28.96 2.74
C VAL A 191 6.11 -27.71 3.50
N LEU A 192 7.07 -27.88 4.42
CA LEU A 192 7.55 -26.77 5.26
C LEU A 192 8.09 -25.57 4.44
N VAL A 193 8.75 -25.86 3.31
CA VAL A 193 9.29 -24.84 2.41
C VAL A 193 8.17 -23.98 1.80
N GLU A 194 7.04 -24.59 1.44
CA GLU A 194 5.86 -23.86 0.93
C GLU A 194 5.33 -22.90 1.99
N LEU A 195 5.28 -23.33 3.26
CA LEU A 195 4.84 -22.47 4.35
C LEU A 195 5.79 -21.29 4.58
N GLU A 196 7.10 -21.48 4.46
CA GLU A 196 8.11 -20.43 4.59
C GLU A 196 8.02 -19.41 3.43
N GLU A 197 7.78 -19.88 2.20
CA GLU A 197 7.56 -19.01 1.04
C GLU A 197 6.29 -18.16 1.18
N LEU A 198 5.21 -18.74 1.72
CA LEU A 198 3.96 -18.03 1.99
C LEU A 198 4.11 -17.07 3.18
N PHE A 199 4.72 -17.51 4.27
CA PHE A 199 4.90 -16.72 5.48
C PHE A 199 6.39 -16.60 5.84
N PRO A 200 7.09 -15.58 5.30
CA PRO A 200 8.53 -15.39 5.55
C PRO A 200 8.90 -15.23 7.03
N ASP A 201 7.97 -14.72 7.84
CA ASP A 201 8.13 -14.59 9.29
C ASP A 201 7.84 -15.91 10.06
N GLY A 202 7.54 -16.98 9.33
CA GLY A 202 7.26 -18.31 9.84
C GLY A 202 5.84 -18.50 10.39
N TYR A 203 5.59 -19.67 10.97
CA TYR A 203 4.27 -20.09 11.42
C TYR A 203 3.66 -19.17 12.48
N HIS A 204 4.37 -18.90 13.59
CA HIS A 204 3.81 -18.14 14.70
C HIS A 204 3.77 -16.63 14.45
N ARG A 205 4.84 -16.05 13.89
CA ARG A 205 4.91 -14.61 13.66
C ARG A 205 4.22 -14.20 12.36
N GLY A 206 4.07 -15.11 11.40
CA GLY A 206 3.30 -14.97 10.17
C GLY A 206 1.88 -15.49 10.32
N ALA A 207 1.65 -16.76 10.02
CA ALA A 207 0.32 -17.35 9.86
C ALA A 207 -0.59 -17.16 11.10
N VAL A 208 -0.12 -17.51 12.30
CA VAL A 208 -0.90 -17.40 13.55
C VAL A 208 -1.22 -15.94 13.87
N LYS A 209 -0.25 -15.03 13.69
CA LYS A 209 -0.44 -13.59 13.91
C LYS A 209 -1.50 -13.02 12.96
N LEU A 210 -1.43 -13.38 11.67
CA LEU A 210 -2.40 -12.95 10.66
C LEU A 210 -3.81 -13.49 10.95
N ALA A 211 -3.91 -14.69 11.52
CA ALA A 211 -5.18 -15.27 11.98
C ALA A 211 -5.76 -14.61 13.24
N GLY A 212 -5.06 -13.64 13.84
CA GLY A 212 -5.48 -12.95 15.06
C GLY A 212 -5.47 -13.85 16.29
N LEU A 213 -4.69 -14.93 16.25
CA LEU A 213 -4.60 -15.91 17.33
C LEU A 213 -3.36 -15.65 18.16
N ARG A 214 -3.41 -16.01 19.44
CA ARG A 214 -2.30 -15.84 20.38
C ARG A 214 -2.16 -17.09 21.25
N ILE A 215 -0.90 -17.49 21.48
CA ILE A 215 -0.52 -18.57 22.41
C ILE A 215 -0.68 -18.09 23.86
#